data_AF-A0A8R1DUP7-F1
#
_entry.id   AF-A0A8R1DUP7-F1
#
_cell.length_a   1.000
_cell.length_b   1.000
_cell.length_c   1.000
_cell.angle_alpha   90.00
_cell.angle_beta   90.00
_cell.angle_gamma   90.00
#
_symmetry.space_group_name_H-M   'P 1'
#
loop_
_entity.id
_entity.type
_entity.pdbx_description
1 polymer ?
#
loop_
_entity_poly.entity_id
_entity_poly.type
_entity_poly.pdbx_seq_one_letter_code
_entity_poly.pdbx_strand_id
1 'polypeptide(L)'
;MHCGPFSRENTEGTDPCCPGDGLWTEWTPHFFRNDAKGTYQKTRKCLSAPAGCPCTGAAVQEQTQCPCPTTLKNADVCAQIDPSINQDYKMDWFRDLVINDTDCTAILWMEANNDLLGVGGLKMCQTMDPYLFVPALILLLPASETQGPSNKCYVDRPFNCEERGTGAKDMTVPFTCDLDKLMWRYDYTGWFIEGYHQPAFNVTK
;
A
#
# COMPACT_ATOMS: atom_id res chain seq x y z
N MET A 1 47.16 13.43 20.55
CA MET A 1 45.92 13.08 19.82
C MET A 1 44.76 13.47 20.71
N HIS A 2 43.88 14.36 20.26
CA HIS A 2 42.72 14.82 21.02
C HIS A 2 41.49 14.22 20.33
N CYS A 3 40.96 13.13 20.88
CA CYS A 3 39.66 12.66 20.42
C CYS A 3 38.62 13.71 20.86
N GLY A 4 37.87 14.26 19.91
CA GLY A 4 36.79 15.20 20.21
C GLY A 4 35.68 14.56 21.06
N PRO A 5 34.70 15.33 21.53
CA PRO A 5 33.63 14.85 22.41
C PRO A 5 32.63 13.99 21.64
N PHE A 6 33.04 12.80 21.22
CA PHE A 6 32.12 11.74 20.82
C PHE A 6 31.78 10.91 22.06
N SER A 7 30.49 10.62 22.25
CA SER A 7 29.98 9.80 23.33
C SER A 7 30.75 8.47 23.40
N ARG A 8 31.22 8.09 24.58
CA ARG A 8 31.90 6.80 24.83
C ARG A 8 30.93 5.61 24.80
N GLU A 9 30.16 5.46 23.72
CA GLU A 9 29.42 4.21 23.52
C GLU A 9 30.39 3.17 22.95
N ASN A 10 30.85 2.30 23.85
CA ASN A 10 31.44 0.98 23.62
C ASN A 10 32.39 0.87 22.43
N THR A 11 33.62 1.36 22.61
CA THR A 11 34.76 1.06 21.75
C THR A 11 35.17 -0.41 21.91
N GLU A 12 34.47 -1.33 21.24
CA GLU A 12 35.10 -2.55 20.71
C GLU A 12 35.69 -2.23 19.33
N GLY A 13 36.64 -1.28 19.30
CA GLY A 13 37.35 -0.83 18.10
C GLY A 13 38.83 -0.73 18.40
N THR A 14 39.67 -1.23 17.49
CA THR A 14 41.13 -1.30 17.65
C THR A 14 41.83 0.07 17.62
N ASP A 15 41.12 1.16 17.29
CA ASP A 15 41.65 2.52 17.25
C ASP A 15 40.98 3.46 18.28
N PRO A 16 41.75 4.09 19.19
CA PRO A 16 41.24 4.80 20.36
C PRO A 16 40.40 6.07 20.07
N CYS A 17 40.26 6.48 18.80
CA CYS A 17 39.40 7.60 18.39
C CYS A 17 38.33 7.21 17.35
N CYS A 18 38.15 5.93 17.05
CA CYS A 18 37.11 5.48 16.12
C CYS A 18 35.98 4.73 16.84
N PRO A 19 34.70 5.07 16.59
CA PRO A 19 33.61 4.16 16.93
C PRO A 19 33.83 2.84 16.17
N GLY A 20 33.61 1.70 16.82
CA GLY A 20 34.03 0.37 16.33
C GLY A 20 33.61 0.09 14.88
N ASP A 21 32.35 0.33 14.55
CA ASP A 21 31.79 0.12 13.21
C ASP A 21 31.66 1.40 12.36
N GLY A 22 32.34 2.47 12.77
CA GLY A 22 32.15 3.79 12.21
C GLY A 22 30.80 4.40 12.59
N LEU A 23 30.52 5.60 12.08
CA LEU A 23 29.25 6.29 12.26
C LEU A 23 28.53 6.40 10.91
N TRP A 24 27.37 5.78 10.78
CA TRP A 24 26.52 5.88 9.60
C TRP A 24 25.52 7.04 9.72
N THR A 25 25.08 7.60 8.59
CA THR A 25 23.77 8.28 8.54
C THR A 25 22.66 7.25 8.72
N GLU A 26 21.48 7.72 9.08
CA GLU A 26 20.25 6.97 8.81
C GLU A 26 20.17 6.62 7.32
N TRP A 27 19.45 5.53 7.03
CA TRP A 27 19.08 5.20 5.65
C TRP A 27 18.20 6.30 5.06
N THR A 28 18.24 6.47 3.74
CA THR A 28 17.23 7.30 3.05
C THR A 28 15.85 6.79 3.43
N PRO A 29 14.90 7.69 3.75
CA PRO A 29 13.57 7.29 4.21
C PRO A 29 12.76 6.60 3.11
N HIS A 30 13.12 6.86 1.85
CA HIS A 30 12.49 6.34 0.65
C HIS A 30 13.36 5.31 -0.07
N PHE A 31 12.70 4.49 -0.88
CA PHE A 31 13.34 3.65 -1.87
C PHE A 31 13.37 4.35 -3.22
N PHE A 32 14.29 3.93 -4.08
CA PHE A 32 14.30 4.33 -5.48
C PHE A 32 14.57 3.10 -6.35
N ARG A 33 14.02 3.12 -7.57
CA ARG A 33 14.21 2.04 -8.53
C ARG A 33 15.62 2.09 -9.10
N ASN A 34 16.25 0.94 -9.18
CA ASN A 34 17.50 0.71 -9.88
C ASN A 34 17.17 -0.03 -11.19
N ASP A 35 16.92 0.72 -12.25
CA ASP A 35 16.48 0.16 -13.54
C ASP A 35 17.50 -0.80 -14.15
N ALA A 36 18.79 -0.58 -13.89
CA ALA A 36 19.86 -1.45 -14.38
C ALA A 36 19.82 -2.86 -13.77
N LYS A 37 19.26 -3.00 -12.56
CA LYS A 37 19.17 -4.27 -11.83
C LYS A 37 17.74 -4.78 -11.66
N GLY A 38 16.73 -3.97 -11.94
CA GLY A 38 15.34 -4.28 -11.63
C GLY A 38 15.09 -4.43 -10.12
N THR A 39 15.82 -3.67 -9.29
CA THR A 39 15.71 -3.71 -7.82
C THR A 39 15.27 -2.37 -7.25
N TYR A 40 14.81 -2.37 -6.01
CA TYR A 40 14.57 -1.18 -5.20
C TYR A 40 15.69 -1.02 -4.20
N GLN A 41 16.18 0.19 -4.01
CA GLN A 41 17.27 0.43 -3.08
C GLN A 41 17.11 1.70 -2.26
N LYS A 42 17.74 1.70 -1.09
CA LYS A 42 17.95 2.87 -0.24
C LYS A 42 19.42 2.97 0.15
N THR A 43 19.89 4.17 0.50
CA THR A 43 21.32 4.41 0.73
C THR A 43 21.58 5.06 2.09
N ARG A 44 22.80 4.91 2.58
CA ARG A 44 23.34 5.62 3.75
C ARG A 44 24.80 6.00 3.51
N LYS A 45 25.30 6.97 4.26
CA LYS A 45 26.68 7.47 4.12
C LYS A 45 27.46 7.25 5.41
N CYS A 46 28.75 6.91 5.28
CA CYS A 46 29.64 6.81 6.43
C CYS A 46 30.12 8.21 6.82
N LEU A 47 29.62 8.73 7.95
CA LEU A 47 29.97 10.04 8.50
C LEU A 47 31.38 10.07 9.11
N SER A 48 31.89 8.93 9.56
CA SER A 48 33.21 8.84 10.19
C SER A 48 34.37 8.63 9.20
N ALA A 49 34.08 8.28 7.93
CA ALA A 49 35.10 8.02 6.91
C ALA A 49 36.04 9.22 6.66
N PRO A 50 35.57 10.48 6.59
CA PRO A 50 36.46 11.64 6.45
C PRO A 50 37.43 11.83 7.62
N ALA A 51 37.12 11.27 8.79
CA ALA A 51 37.98 11.29 9.98
C ALA A 51 38.96 10.10 10.03
N GLY A 52 39.02 9.27 8.98
CA GLY A 52 39.87 8.08 8.92
C GLY A 52 39.27 6.86 9.61
N CYS A 53 38.01 6.92 10.06
CA CYS A 53 37.32 5.80 10.70
C CYS A 53 36.32 5.18 9.70
N PRO A 54 36.70 4.11 8.98
CA PRO A 54 35.82 3.47 8.01
C PRO A 54 34.63 2.84 8.71
N CYS A 55 33.49 2.78 8.01
CA CYS A 55 32.32 2.08 8.52
C CYS A 55 32.29 0.63 8.04
N THR A 56 31.80 -0.27 8.90
CA THR A 56 31.56 -1.67 8.55
C THR A 56 30.15 -1.85 7.98
N GLY A 57 30.02 -2.62 6.89
CA GLY A 57 28.74 -2.96 6.26
C GLY A 57 28.42 -2.18 4.98
N ALA A 58 27.23 -2.43 4.41
CA ALA A 58 26.85 -1.89 3.12
C ALA A 58 26.35 -0.43 3.22
N ALA A 59 26.70 0.39 2.22
CA ALA A 59 26.16 1.73 2.02
C ALA A 59 24.84 1.73 1.22
N VAL A 60 24.50 0.59 0.62
CA VAL A 60 23.31 0.38 -0.20
C VAL A 60 22.58 -0.85 0.32
N GLN A 61 21.27 -0.73 0.54
CA GLN A 61 20.38 -1.86 0.79
C GLN A 61 19.52 -2.04 -0.46
N GLU A 62 19.57 -3.21 -1.08
CA GLU A 62 18.80 -3.56 -2.28
C GLU A 62 17.76 -4.64 -1.95
N GLN A 63 16.60 -4.61 -2.62
CA GLN A 63 15.57 -5.65 -2.58
C GLN A 63 14.90 -5.80 -3.95
N THR A 64 14.42 -7.00 -4.26
CA THR A 64 13.67 -7.27 -5.50
C THR A 64 12.17 -7.01 -5.35
N GLN A 65 11.64 -7.13 -4.13
CA GLN A 65 10.23 -6.93 -3.83
C GLN A 65 9.88 -5.44 -3.79
N CYS A 66 8.69 -5.08 -4.25
CA CYS A 66 8.15 -3.73 -4.12
C CYS A 66 8.10 -3.35 -2.62
N PRO A 67 8.61 -2.18 -2.21
CA PRO A 67 8.73 -1.82 -0.79
C PRO A 67 7.42 -1.37 -0.14
N CYS A 68 6.33 -1.23 -0.90
CA CYS A 68 5.00 -1.01 -0.32
C CYS A 68 4.50 -2.25 0.45
N PRO A 69 3.58 -2.08 1.42
CA PRO A 69 3.03 -3.19 2.20
C PRO A 69 2.45 -4.29 1.31
N THR A 70 2.80 -5.54 1.58
CA THR A 70 2.25 -6.71 0.88
C THR A 70 0.81 -7.02 1.28
N THR A 71 0.38 -6.51 2.43
CA THR A 71 -0.98 -6.66 2.96
C THR A 71 -1.49 -5.29 3.41
N LEU A 72 -2.70 -4.95 2.97
CA LEU A 72 -3.41 -3.75 3.41
C LEU A 72 -4.47 -4.12 4.45
N LYS A 73 -4.96 -3.13 5.20
CA LYS A 73 -6.01 -3.33 6.20
C LYS A 73 -7.33 -3.67 5.51
N ASN A 74 -8.17 -4.45 6.18
CA ASN A 74 -9.58 -4.52 5.82
C ASN A 74 -10.25 -3.18 6.17
N ALA A 75 -11.06 -2.66 5.25
CA ALA A 75 -11.81 -1.42 5.47
C ALA A 75 -13.17 -1.65 6.18
N ASP A 76 -13.33 -2.76 6.92
CA ASP A 76 -14.53 -3.08 7.71
C ASP A 76 -14.80 -2.04 8.81
N VAL A 77 -13.74 -1.44 9.36
CA VAL A 77 -13.81 -0.28 10.27
C VAL A 77 -14.64 0.88 9.69
N CYS A 78 -14.73 0.99 8.37
CA CYS A 78 -15.56 2.01 7.73
C CYS A 78 -17.05 1.83 8.01
N ALA A 79 -17.52 0.58 8.22
CA ALA A 79 -18.89 0.31 8.63
C ALA A 79 -19.19 0.76 10.07
N GLN A 80 -18.15 0.92 10.91
CA GLN A 80 -18.26 1.47 12.26
C GLN A 80 -18.22 2.99 12.26
N ILE A 81 -17.41 3.59 11.38
CA ILE A 81 -17.27 5.04 11.22
C ILE A 81 -18.51 5.64 10.55
N ASP A 82 -19.02 4.97 9.52
CA ASP A 82 -20.24 5.34 8.80
C ASP A 82 -21.25 4.18 8.85
N PRO A 83 -22.24 4.24 9.75
CA PRO A 83 -23.24 3.19 9.89
C PRO A 83 -24.09 2.96 8.62
N SER A 84 -24.17 3.93 7.71
CA SER A 84 -24.90 3.74 6.44
C SER A 84 -24.25 2.67 5.57
N ILE A 85 -22.91 2.54 5.65
CA ILE A 85 -22.18 1.47 4.95
C ILE A 85 -22.69 0.10 5.40
N ASN A 86 -22.87 -0.13 6.70
CA ASN A 86 -23.38 -1.42 7.19
C ASN A 86 -24.85 -1.68 6.82
N GLN A 87 -25.62 -0.62 6.54
CA GLN A 87 -27.00 -0.76 6.08
C GLN A 87 -27.08 -1.12 4.60
N ASP A 88 -26.16 -0.62 3.78
CA ASP A 88 -26.17 -0.82 2.34
C ASP A 88 -25.34 -2.02 1.89
N TYR A 89 -24.34 -2.40 2.68
CA TYR A 89 -23.30 -3.35 2.29
C TYR A 89 -23.05 -4.45 3.33
N LYS A 90 -22.50 -5.57 2.86
CA LYS A 90 -21.93 -6.66 3.66
C LYS A 90 -20.41 -6.72 3.45
N MET A 91 -19.66 -6.67 4.55
CA MET A 91 -18.19 -6.63 4.57
C MET A 91 -17.56 -8.01 4.77
N ASP A 92 -18.23 -9.08 4.35
CA ASP A 92 -17.83 -10.46 4.69
C ASP A 92 -16.79 -11.07 3.73
N TRP A 93 -16.48 -10.36 2.63
CA TRP A 93 -15.70 -10.91 1.53
C TRP A 93 -14.60 -9.95 1.08
N PHE A 94 -13.36 -10.42 1.13
CA PHE A 94 -12.19 -9.67 0.71
C PHE A 94 -11.30 -10.54 -0.19
N ARG A 95 -10.58 -9.89 -1.11
CA ARG A 95 -9.48 -10.50 -1.86
C ARG A 95 -8.21 -9.69 -1.63
N ASP A 96 -7.08 -10.37 -1.56
CA ASP A 96 -5.77 -9.72 -1.47
C ASP A 96 -5.39 -9.05 -2.81
N LEU A 97 -4.57 -8.01 -2.72
CA LEU A 97 -3.95 -7.40 -3.89
C LEU A 97 -2.96 -8.38 -4.53
N VAL A 98 -2.98 -8.45 -5.85
CA VAL A 98 -1.95 -9.15 -6.63
C VAL A 98 -0.89 -8.12 -7.00
N ILE A 99 0.26 -8.20 -6.32
CA ILE A 99 1.38 -7.27 -6.48
C ILE A 99 2.29 -7.74 -7.62
N ASN A 100 2.64 -6.81 -8.49
CA ASN A 100 3.71 -6.94 -9.47
C ASN A 100 4.96 -6.20 -8.97
N ASP A 101 5.91 -6.96 -8.44
CA ASP A 101 7.18 -6.44 -7.93
C ASP A 101 8.05 -5.78 -9.01
N THR A 102 7.87 -6.16 -10.28
CA THR A 102 8.68 -5.60 -11.38
C THR A 102 8.38 -4.13 -11.58
N ASP A 103 7.10 -3.76 -11.57
CA ASP A 103 6.67 -2.39 -11.85
C ASP A 103 6.19 -1.63 -10.60
N CYS A 104 6.21 -2.28 -9.44
CA CYS A 104 5.65 -1.77 -8.19
C CYS A 104 4.19 -1.34 -8.35
N THR A 105 3.43 -2.13 -9.10
CA THR A 105 1.99 -1.98 -9.28
C THR A 105 1.26 -3.11 -8.60
N ALA A 106 -0.02 -2.94 -8.35
CA ALA A 106 -0.87 -3.99 -7.83
C ALA A 106 -2.26 -3.92 -8.47
N ILE A 107 -2.94 -5.05 -8.54
CA ILE A 107 -4.32 -5.13 -8.99
C ILE A 107 -5.19 -5.80 -7.92
N LEU A 108 -6.38 -5.24 -7.70
CA LEU A 108 -7.46 -5.91 -7.00
C LEU A 108 -8.38 -6.56 -8.03
N TRP A 109 -8.56 -7.88 -7.94
CA TRP A 109 -9.57 -8.59 -8.70
C TRP A 109 -10.92 -8.44 -8.02
N MET A 110 -11.80 -7.63 -8.60
CA MET A 110 -13.13 -7.39 -8.07
C MET A 110 -14.18 -8.23 -8.79
N GLU A 111 -15.05 -8.91 -8.03
CA GLU A 111 -16.16 -9.65 -8.62
C GLU A 111 -17.14 -8.66 -9.28
N ALA A 112 -17.37 -8.82 -10.58
CA ALA A 112 -18.17 -7.92 -11.41
C ALA A 112 -19.48 -8.59 -11.89
N ASN A 113 -20.00 -9.55 -11.13
CA ASN A 113 -21.23 -10.28 -11.49
C ASN A 113 -22.02 -10.74 -10.25
N ASN A 114 -23.24 -11.22 -10.52
CA ASN A 114 -24.19 -11.70 -9.52
C ASN A 114 -24.59 -13.17 -9.79
N ASP A 115 -23.74 -13.96 -10.43
CA ASP A 115 -24.10 -15.26 -11.02
C ASP A 115 -24.61 -16.29 -10.00
N LEU A 116 -24.25 -16.12 -8.72
CA LEU A 116 -24.61 -17.03 -7.64
C LEU A 116 -25.86 -16.61 -6.85
N LEU A 117 -26.55 -15.53 -7.21
CA LEU A 117 -27.70 -15.04 -6.43
C LEU A 117 -28.81 -16.09 -6.24
N GLY A 118 -29.11 -16.89 -7.27
CA GLY A 118 -30.16 -17.91 -7.21
C GLY A 118 -29.89 -19.07 -6.24
N VAL A 119 -28.64 -19.22 -5.78
CA VAL A 119 -28.21 -20.25 -4.81
C VAL A 119 -27.70 -19.64 -3.50
N GLY A 120 -28.03 -18.37 -3.22
CA GLY A 120 -27.66 -17.67 -1.98
C GLY A 120 -26.32 -16.95 -2.02
N GLY A 121 -25.76 -16.71 -3.21
CA GLY A 121 -24.53 -15.95 -3.41
C GLY A 121 -24.67 -14.45 -3.12
N LEU A 122 -23.53 -13.75 -3.21
CA LEU A 122 -23.43 -12.32 -2.94
C LEU A 122 -23.91 -11.47 -4.12
N LYS A 123 -24.53 -10.33 -3.83
CA LYS A 123 -24.90 -9.30 -4.82
C LYS A 123 -23.73 -8.33 -4.94
N MET A 124 -22.78 -8.57 -5.84
CA MET A 124 -21.59 -7.72 -5.97
C MET A 124 -21.85 -6.49 -6.82
N CYS A 125 -22.86 -6.54 -7.68
CA CYS A 125 -23.24 -5.45 -8.56
C CYS A 125 -24.71 -5.06 -8.36
N GLN A 126 -25.00 -3.76 -8.44
CA GLN A 126 -26.35 -3.22 -8.26
C GLN A 126 -26.61 -2.05 -9.22
N THR A 127 -27.86 -1.93 -9.66
CA THR A 127 -28.35 -0.78 -10.43
C THR A 127 -28.42 0.46 -9.55
N MET A 128 -27.81 1.55 -10.02
CA MET A 128 -27.74 2.84 -9.34
C MET A 128 -27.77 3.96 -10.37
N ASP A 129 -28.92 4.59 -10.57
CA ASP A 129 -29.12 5.68 -11.55
C ASP A 129 -28.00 6.75 -11.47
N PRO A 130 -27.31 7.10 -12.58
CA PRO A 130 -27.57 6.71 -13.99
C PRO A 130 -26.90 5.41 -14.47
N TYR A 131 -26.19 4.68 -13.60
CA TYR A 131 -25.45 3.47 -13.95
C TYR A 131 -26.30 2.19 -13.77
N LEU A 132 -26.31 1.35 -14.81
CA LEU A 132 -27.15 0.15 -14.85
C LEU A 132 -26.68 -0.96 -13.91
N PHE A 133 -25.37 -1.14 -13.72
CA PHE A 133 -24.84 -2.19 -12.86
C PHE A 133 -23.42 -1.87 -12.37
N VAL A 134 -23.26 -1.45 -11.12
CA VAL A 134 -21.97 -1.01 -10.57
C VAL A 134 -21.59 -1.80 -9.32
N PRO A 135 -20.30 -2.08 -9.10
CA PRO A 135 -19.81 -2.62 -7.84
C PRO A 135 -19.64 -1.50 -6.81
N ALA A 136 -19.31 -1.86 -5.59
CA ALA A 136 -18.80 -0.92 -4.59
C ALA A 136 -17.38 -1.32 -4.17
N LEU A 137 -16.50 -0.33 -4.05
CA LEU A 137 -15.17 -0.45 -3.48
C LEU A 137 -15.07 0.53 -2.31
N ILE A 138 -14.78 0.03 -1.12
CA ILE A 138 -14.56 0.87 0.05
C ILE A 138 -13.06 1.01 0.26
N LEU A 139 -12.58 2.24 0.34
CA LEU A 139 -11.19 2.58 0.59
C LEU A 139 -11.05 3.18 1.99
N LEU A 140 -10.08 2.67 2.74
CA LEU A 140 -9.61 3.26 4.00
C LEU A 140 -8.42 4.17 3.69
N LEU A 141 -8.62 5.46 3.87
CA LEU A 141 -7.63 6.51 3.61
C LEU A 141 -6.77 6.76 4.87
N PRO A 142 -5.48 7.11 4.71
CA PRO A 142 -4.64 7.50 5.83
C PRO A 142 -5.11 8.84 6.41
N ALA A 143 -4.76 9.09 7.68
CA ALA A 143 -5.13 10.34 8.36
C ALA A 143 -4.53 11.60 7.70
N SER A 144 -3.48 11.44 6.89
CA SER A 144 -2.85 12.50 6.12
C SER A 144 -3.59 12.84 4.82
N GLU A 145 -4.50 11.99 4.36
CA GLU A 145 -5.29 12.24 3.15
C GLU A 145 -6.51 13.09 3.50
N THR A 146 -6.41 14.39 3.23
CA THR A 146 -7.44 15.38 3.55
C THR A 146 -8.44 15.59 2.40
N GLN A 147 -8.24 14.88 1.28
CA GLN A 147 -9.05 15.02 0.07
C GLN A 147 -10.31 14.13 0.06
N GLY A 148 -10.47 13.25 1.05
CA GLY A 148 -11.65 12.37 1.17
C GLY A 148 -12.89 13.04 1.81
N PRO A 149 -14.12 12.67 1.41
CA PRO A 149 -15.36 13.31 1.88
C PRO A 149 -15.76 13.00 3.34
N SER A 150 -15.07 12.10 4.05
CA SER A 150 -15.47 11.61 5.39
C SER A 150 -14.33 11.53 6.43
N ASN A 151 -13.17 12.12 6.13
CA ASN A 151 -11.94 12.04 6.92
C ASN A 151 -11.27 10.66 7.09
N LYS A 152 -11.82 9.52 6.62
CA LYS A 152 -11.09 8.22 6.55
C LYS A 152 -11.64 7.17 5.56
N CYS A 153 -12.91 7.24 5.15
CA CYS A 153 -13.56 6.15 4.42
C CYS A 153 -14.25 6.62 3.14
N TYR A 154 -13.90 6.04 2.01
CA TYR A 154 -14.45 6.44 0.71
C TYR A 154 -15.09 5.26 0.01
N VAL A 155 -16.31 5.45 -0.51
CA VAL A 155 -16.99 4.45 -1.33
C VAL A 155 -16.91 4.88 -2.79
N ASP A 156 -16.19 4.10 -3.58
CA ASP A 156 -16.06 4.27 -5.02
C ASP A 156 -16.84 3.21 -5.80
N ARG A 157 -17.05 3.49 -7.09
CA ARG A 157 -17.71 2.63 -8.07
C ARG A 157 -16.87 2.63 -9.35
N PRO A 158 -15.75 1.88 -9.38
CA PRO A 158 -14.68 2.06 -10.35
C PRO A 158 -15.04 1.75 -11.81
N PHE A 159 -16.08 0.94 -12.05
CA PHE A 159 -16.44 0.49 -13.39
C PHE A 159 -17.91 0.04 -13.48
N ASN A 160 -18.43 -0.10 -14.70
CA ASN A 160 -19.70 -0.77 -14.96
C ASN A 160 -19.47 -2.29 -15.07
N CYS A 161 -20.15 -3.08 -14.24
CA CYS A 161 -20.05 -4.53 -14.23
C CYS A 161 -20.47 -5.19 -15.56
N GLU A 162 -21.25 -4.50 -16.40
CA GLU A 162 -21.59 -4.99 -17.74
C GLU A 162 -20.40 -5.00 -18.71
N GLU A 163 -19.33 -4.25 -18.41
CA GLU A 163 -18.12 -4.16 -19.24
C GLU A 163 -17.17 -5.36 -19.11
N ARG A 164 -17.46 -6.32 -18.21
CA ARG A 164 -16.59 -7.48 -17.96
C ARG A 164 -16.30 -8.32 -19.21
N GLY A 165 -17.10 -8.18 -20.26
CA GLY A 165 -16.98 -8.99 -21.47
C GLY A 165 -17.52 -10.41 -21.25
N THR A 166 -17.74 -11.13 -22.34
CA THR A 166 -18.40 -12.45 -22.28
C THR A 166 -17.54 -13.46 -21.52
N GLY A 167 -18.02 -13.92 -20.37
CA GLY A 167 -17.40 -15.00 -19.58
C GLY A 167 -16.40 -14.55 -18.52
N ALA A 168 -16.05 -13.26 -18.43
CA ALA A 168 -15.29 -12.77 -17.29
C ALA A 168 -16.21 -12.62 -16.07
N LYS A 169 -15.72 -13.06 -14.91
CA LYS A 169 -16.40 -12.90 -13.62
C LYS A 169 -15.90 -11.69 -12.85
N ASP A 170 -14.64 -11.35 -13.06
CA ASP A 170 -13.93 -10.32 -12.33
C ASP A 170 -13.47 -9.21 -13.27
N MET A 171 -13.34 -7.99 -12.72
CA MET A 171 -12.67 -6.86 -13.35
C MET A 171 -11.59 -6.33 -12.40
N THR A 172 -10.55 -5.73 -12.95
CA THR A 172 -9.37 -5.33 -12.18
C THR A 172 -9.40 -3.86 -11.82
N VAL A 173 -8.96 -3.55 -10.60
CA VAL A 173 -8.75 -2.19 -10.12
C VAL A 173 -7.26 -1.98 -9.85
N PRO A 174 -6.59 -0.99 -10.49
CA PRO A 174 -5.15 -0.83 -10.39
C PRO A 174 -4.72 0.13 -9.27
N PHE A 175 -3.53 -0.17 -8.74
CA PHE A 175 -2.82 0.60 -7.73
C PHE A 175 -1.34 0.73 -8.10
N THR A 176 -0.75 1.86 -7.73
CA THR A 176 0.69 2.12 -7.92
C THR A 176 1.36 2.41 -6.58
N CYS A 177 2.51 1.78 -6.30
CA CYS A 177 3.28 2.07 -5.09
C CYS A 177 4.01 3.42 -5.22
N ASP A 178 3.94 4.22 -4.17
CA ASP A 178 4.76 5.41 -4.03
C ASP A 178 6.00 5.07 -3.20
N LEU A 179 7.18 5.15 -3.83
CA LEU A 179 8.44 4.73 -3.20
C LEU A 179 8.95 5.73 -2.15
N ASP A 180 8.38 6.94 -2.11
CA ASP A 180 8.71 7.96 -1.12
C ASP A 180 7.94 7.76 0.17
N LYS A 181 6.63 7.55 0.05
CA LYS A 181 5.70 7.35 1.17
C LYS A 181 5.57 5.89 1.60
N LEU A 182 5.99 4.96 0.74
CA LEU A 182 5.80 3.52 0.90
C LEU A 182 4.33 3.15 1.12
N MET A 183 3.46 3.76 0.31
CA MET A 183 2.01 3.54 0.35
C MET A 183 1.47 3.26 -1.05
N TRP A 184 0.41 2.45 -1.11
CA TRP A 184 -0.34 2.21 -2.33
C TRP A 184 -1.21 3.43 -2.66
N ARG A 185 -1.12 3.86 -3.91
CA ARG A 185 -1.97 4.89 -4.50
C ARG A 185 -3.01 4.23 -5.36
N TYR A 186 -4.27 4.61 -5.16
CA TYR A 186 -5.39 4.18 -5.98
C TYR A 186 -5.40 4.95 -7.29
N ASP A 187 -5.28 4.26 -8.43
CA ASP A 187 -4.94 4.94 -9.70
C ASP A 187 -6.09 5.78 -10.28
N TYR A 188 -7.35 5.48 -9.95
CA TYR A 188 -8.49 6.25 -10.45
C TYR A 188 -8.61 7.64 -9.79
N THR A 189 -8.27 7.78 -8.50
CA THR A 189 -8.36 9.06 -7.78
C THR A 189 -7.00 9.70 -7.49
N GLY A 190 -5.93 8.90 -7.54
CA GLY A 190 -4.60 9.31 -7.10
C GLY A 190 -4.42 9.35 -5.58
N TRP A 191 -5.40 8.87 -4.79
CA TRP A 191 -5.33 8.91 -3.33
C TRP A 191 -4.54 7.76 -2.73
N PHE A 192 -3.87 8.03 -1.62
CA PHE A 192 -3.21 6.97 -0.84
C PHE A 192 -4.22 6.18 -0.02
N ILE A 193 -3.97 4.88 0.13
CA ILE A 193 -4.83 4.00 0.92
C ILE A 193 -4.03 3.21 1.94
N GLU A 194 -4.64 2.96 3.10
CA GLU A 194 -4.16 2.03 4.13
C GLU A 194 -4.89 0.69 4.10
N GLY A 195 -6.04 0.65 3.42
CA GLY A 195 -6.94 -0.48 3.41
C GLY A 195 -8.01 -0.37 2.34
N TYR A 196 -8.66 -1.48 2.07
CA TYR A 196 -9.80 -1.51 1.17
C TYR A 196 -10.73 -2.67 1.53
N HIS A 197 -11.88 -2.70 0.88
CA HIS A 197 -12.81 -3.82 0.91
C HIS A 197 -13.70 -3.78 -0.33
N GLN A 198 -13.96 -4.93 -0.97
CA GLN A 198 -15.06 -5.06 -1.91
C GLN A 198 -16.29 -5.61 -1.18
N PRO A 199 -17.21 -4.75 -0.71
CA PRO A 199 -18.46 -5.24 -0.16
C PRO A 199 -19.37 -5.90 -1.20
N ALA A 200 -20.27 -6.75 -0.71
CA ALA A 200 -21.51 -7.08 -1.41
C ALA A 200 -22.62 -6.10 -1.02
N PHE A 201 -23.59 -5.86 -1.90
CA PHE A 201 -24.80 -5.13 -1.58
C PHE A 201 -25.77 -5.98 -0.74
N ASN A 202 -26.50 -5.33 0.18
CA ASN A 202 -27.58 -5.97 0.91
C ASN A 202 -28.76 -6.30 -0.02
N VAL A 203 -29.18 -7.57 -0.03
CA VAL A 203 -30.23 -8.10 -0.92
C VAL A 203 -31.65 -7.81 -0.41
N THR A 204 -31.79 -7.39 0.85
CA THR A 204 -33.07 -7.20 1.57
C THR A 204 -33.64 -5.78 1.50
N LYS A 205 -33.25 -4.95 0.52
CA LYS A 205 -33.93 -3.67 0.22
C LYS A 205 -34.73 -3.79 -1.07
#